data_AF-A0A0Q9WQS1-F1
#
_entry.id   AF-A0A0Q9WQS1-F1
#
_cell.length_a   1.000
_cell.length_b   1.000
_cell.length_c   1.000
_cell.angle_alpha   90.00
_cell.angle_beta   90.00
_cell.angle_gamma   90.00
#
_symmetry.space_group_name_H-M   'P 1'
#
loop_
_entity.id
_entity.type
_entity.pdbx_description
1 polymer ?
#
loop_
_entity_poly.entity_id
_entity_poly.type
_entity_poly.pdbx_seq_one_letter_code
_entity_poly.pdbx_strand_id
1 'polypeptide(L)'
;LLVLCCVLWSPIQAQSEREYCERIYRNCLFHTPRLGRFDETINSYNRYCDRESRGRWTYVTRCQMEKATCLLTLTRCADISCHNIANVLDLV
;
A
#
# COMPACT_ATOMS: atom_id res chain seq x y z
N LEU A 1 -31.09 9.29 -13.64
CA LEU A 1 -30.73 9.89 -12.34
C LEU A 1 -29.89 8.95 -11.48
N LEU A 2 -30.35 7.73 -11.16
CA LEU A 2 -29.54 6.76 -10.37
C LEU A 2 -28.19 6.39 -10.99
N VAL A 3 -28.14 6.15 -12.30
CA VAL A 3 -26.89 5.83 -13.02
C VAL A 3 -25.88 7.00 -12.93
N LEU A 4 -26.36 8.24 -13.01
CA LEU A 4 -25.51 9.43 -12.85
C LEU A 4 -24.98 9.57 -11.42
N CYS A 5 -25.79 9.24 -10.40
CA CYS A 5 -25.32 9.20 -9.01
C CYS A 5 -24.24 8.13 -8.79
N CYS A 6 -24.41 6.92 -9.32
CA CYS A 6 -23.42 5.85 -9.18
C CYS A 6 -22.08 6.24 -9.82
N VAL A 7 -22.10 6.77 -11.05
CA VAL A 7 -20.87 7.12 -11.78
C VAL A 7 -20.13 8.29 -11.13
N LEU A 8 -20.85 9.23 -10.49
CA LEU A 8 -20.23 10.38 -9.80
C LEU A 8 -19.73 10.02 -8.39
N TRP A 9 -20.35 9.07 -7.69
CA TRP A 9 -19.94 8.69 -6.34
C TRP A 9 -18.73 7.76 -6.29
N SER A 10 -18.58 6.84 -7.24
CA SER A 10 -17.42 5.94 -7.31
C SER A 10 -16.06 6.67 -7.29
N PRO A 11 -15.81 7.71 -8.11
CA PRO A 11 -14.54 8.42 -8.08
C PRO A 11 -14.33 9.23 -6.80
N ILE A 12 -15.39 9.82 -6.23
CA ILE A 12 -15.30 10.57 -4.97
C ILE A 12 -14.90 9.65 -3.81
N GLN A 13 -15.51 8.46 -3.74
CA GLN A 13 -15.17 7.46 -2.75
C GLN A 13 -13.70 7.02 -2.90
N ALA A 14 -13.28 6.65 -4.11
CA ALA A 14 -11.90 6.24 -4.38
C ALA A 14 -10.87 7.33 -4.03
N GLN A 15 -11.19 8.60 -4.27
CA GLN A 15 -10.34 9.73 -3.87
C GLN A 15 -10.21 9.83 -2.34
N SER A 16 -11.33 9.73 -1.62
CA SER A 16 -11.33 9.77 -0.15
C SER A 16 -10.56 8.60 0.49
N GLU A 17 -10.67 7.40 -0.09
CA GLU A 17 -9.92 6.22 0.35
C GLU A 17 -8.41 6.40 0.13
N ARG A 18 -8.02 6.98 -1.02
CA ARG A 18 -6.61 7.29 -1.28
C ARG A 18 -6.06 8.29 -0.28
N GLU A 19 -6.79 9.37 0.03
CA GLU A 19 -6.41 10.35 1.04
C GLU A 19 -6.31 9.74 2.45
N TYR A 20 -7.21 8.80 2.77
CA TYR A 20 -7.15 8.05 4.01
C TYR A 20 -5.86 7.21 4.09
N CYS A 21 -5.51 6.47 3.04
CA CYS A 21 -4.27 5.68 3.02
C CYS A 21 -3.00 6.56 3.08
N GLU A 22 -3.01 7.75 2.49
CA GLU A 22 -1.92 8.72 2.65
C GLU A 22 -1.79 9.22 4.11
N ARG A 23 -2.91 9.37 4.81
CA ARG A 23 -2.90 9.74 6.23
C ARG A 23 -2.29 8.64 7.10
N ILE A 24 -2.64 7.38 6.84
CA ILE A 24 -2.02 6.22 7.49
C ILE A 24 -0.51 6.23 7.30
N TYR A 25 -0.05 6.45 6.06
CA TYR A 25 1.39 6.54 5.76
C TYR A 25 2.10 7.63 6.58
N ARG A 26 1.54 8.85 6.60
CA ARG A 26 2.11 9.98 7.36
C ARG A 26 2.14 9.71 8.86
N ASN A 27 1.08 9.10 9.40
CA ASN A 27 1.02 8.73 10.81
C ASN A 27 2.08 7.68 11.15
N CYS A 28 2.26 6.66 10.31
CA CYS A 28 3.32 5.67 10.51
C CYS A 28 4.72 6.32 10.49
N LEU A 29 4.97 7.22 9.53
CA LEU A 29 6.25 7.95 9.46
C LEU A 29 6.49 8.78 10.73
N PHE A 30 5.47 9.47 11.23
CA PHE A 30 5.55 10.26 12.45
C PHE A 30 5.97 9.42 13.68
N HIS A 31 5.49 8.17 13.78
CA HIS A 31 5.84 7.28 14.88
C HIS A 31 7.13 6.47 14.66
N THR A 32 7.70 6.49 13.46
CA THR A 32 8.90 5.70 13.10
C THR A 32 10.13 6.00 13.97
N PRO A 33 10.46 7.27 14.33
CA PRO A 33 11.59 7.56 15.22
C PRO A 33 11.48 6.88 16.60
N ARG A 34 10.25 6.70 17.11
CA ARG A 34 9.98 6.07 18.41
C ARG A 34 9.94 4.54 18.33
N LEU A 35 9.31 4.01 17.29
CA LEU A 35 9.08 2.56 17.12
C LEU A 35 10.25 1.84 16.45
N GLY A 36 11.25 2.59 15.97
CA GLY A 36 12.33 2.05 15.18
C GLY A 36 11.94 1.84 13.72
N ARG A 37 12.96 1.83 12.86
CA ARG A 37 12.85 1.60 11.41
C ARG A 37 12.89 0.12 11.03
N PHE A 38 13.38 -0.72 11.93
CA PHE A 38 13.52 -2.15 11.69
C PHE A 38 12.18 -2.85 11.94
N ASP A 39 11.78 -3.70 10.99
CA ASP A 39 10.61 -4.56 11.11
C ASP A 39 10.93 -5.91 10.47
N GLU A 40 11.00 -6.96 11.29
CA GLU A 40 11.41 -8.29 10.82
C GLU A 40 10.36 -8.97 9.93
N THR A 41 9.09 -8.64 10.10
CA THR A 41 8.00 -9.13 9.25
C THR A 41 8.16 -8.55 7.85
N ILE A 42 8.39 -7.24 7.76
CA ILE A 42 8.60 -6.55 6.49
C ILE A 42 9.90 -6.99 5.83
N ASN A 43 10.97 -7.17 6.61
CA ASN A 43 12.23 -7.68 6.08
C ASN A 43 12.09 -9.11 5.53
N SER A 44 11.35 -9.98 6.21
CA SER A 44 11.05 -11.32 5.71
C SER A 44 10.26 -11.29 4.41
N TYR A 45 9.27 -10.41 4.32
CA TYR A 45 8.50 -10.20 3.09
C TYR A 45 9.38 -9.69 1.93
N ASN A 46 10.23 -8.69 2.19
CA ASN A 46 11.16 -8.18 1.18
C ASN A 46 12.11 -9.28 0.67
N ARG A 47 12.67 -10.10 1.56
CA ARG A 47 13.53 -11.23 1.16
C ARG A 47 12.78 -12.27 0.33
N TYR A 48 11.51 -12.50 0.63
CA TYR A 48 10.66 -13.40 -0.16
C TYR A 48 10.45 -12.84 -1.58
N CYS A 49 10.02 -11.59 -1.71
CA CYS A 49 9.77 -10.96 -3.01
C CYS A 49 11.05 -10.75 -3.83
N ASP A 50 12.18 -10.52 -3.17
CA ASP A 50 13.49 -10.44 -3.82
C ASP A 50 13.87 -11.77 -4.48
N ARG A 51 13.64 -12.90 -3.80
CA ARG A 51 13.84 -14.24 -4.37
C ARG A 51 12.87 -14.53 -5.51
N GLU A 52 11.59 -14.21 -5.33
CA GLU A 52 10.54 -14.42 -6.34
C GLU A 52 10.85 -13.65 -7.64
N SER A 53 11.30 -12.40 -7.51
CA SER A 53 11.61 -11.50 -8.63
C SER A 53 13.04 -11.62 -9.18
N ARG A 54 13.84 -12.58 -8.68
CA ARG A 54 15.25 -12.78 -9.06
C ARG A 54 16.11 -11.54 -8.86
N GLY A 55 15.97 -10.87 -7.71
CA GLY A 55 16.76 -9.71 -7.33
C GLY A 55 16.27 -8.37 -7.90
N ARG A 56 15.07 -8.34 -8.50
CA ARG A 56 14.49 -7.11 -9.07
C ARG A 56 13.52 -6.40 -8.12
N TRP A 57 13.45 -6.85 -6.87
CA TRP A 57 12.53 -6.31 -5.89
C TRP A 57 13.04 -5.01 -5.30
N THR A 58 12.19 -3.98 -5.31
CA THR A 58 12.45 -2.75 -4.57
C THR A 58 11.98 -2.92 -3.14
N TYR A 59 12.90 -2.91 -2.19
CA TYR A 59 12.59 -3.08 -0.76
C TYR A 59 11.61 -2.00 -0.28
N VAL A 60 10.55 -2.45 0.39
CA VAL A 60 9.55 -1.57 1.00
C VAL A 60 9.76 -1.44 2.50
N THR A 61 9.50 -0.25 3.02
CA THR A 61 9.47 0.02 4.46
C THR A 61 8.15 -0.42 5.09
N ARG A 62 8.10 -0.52 6.43
CA ARG A 62 6.84 -0.78 7.17
C ARG A 62 5.73 0.17 6.77
N CYS A 63 6.00 1.48 6.72
CA CYS A 63 4.99 2.46 6.37
C CYS A 63 4.51 2.33 4.92
N GLN A 64 5.41 2.00 3.98
CA GLN A 64 5.01 1.69 2.61
C GLN A 64 4.14 0.43 2.53
N MET A 65 4.44 -0.61 3.30
CA MET A 65 3.63 -1.82 3.36
C MET A 65 2.23 -1.54 3.96
N GLU A 66 2.15 -0.76 5.04
CA GLU A 66 0.86 -0.33 5.61
C GLU A 66 0.03 0.48 4.60
N LYS A 67 0.67 1.43 3.90
CA LYS A 67 0.03 2.19 2.83
C LYS A 67 -0.47 1.30 1.70
N ALA A 68 0.37 0.39 1.23
CA ALA A 68 0.03 -0.53 0.14
C ALA A 68 -1.13 -1.45 0.53
N THR A 69 -1.11 -1.99 1.75
CA THR A 69 -2.19 -2.83 2.30
C THR A 69 -3.51 -2.08 2.36
N CYS A 70 -3.48 -0.82 2.80
CA CYS A 70 -4.65 0.06 2.81
C CYS A 70 -5.21 0.26 1.39
N LEU A 71 -4.35 0.59 0.42
CA LEU A 71 -4.76 0.81 -0.96
C LEU A 71 -5.31 -0.47 -1.60
N LEU A 72 -4.67 -1.61 -1.41
CA LEU A 72 -5.14 -2.89 -1.94
C LEU A 72 -6.49 -3.31 -1.35
N THR A 73 -6.68 -3.09 -0.05
CA THR A 73 -7.94 -3.43 0.63
C THR A 73 -9.07 -2.50 0.25
N LEU A 74 -8.85 -1.18 0.29
CA LEU A 74 -9.93 -0.20 0.14
C LEU A 74 -10.21 0.16 -1.32
N THR A 75 -9.18 0.28 -2.16
CA THR A 75 -9.35 0.82 -3.53
C THR A 75 -9.38 -0.26 -4.61
N ARG A 76 -8.69 -1.38 -4.41
CA ARG A 76 -8.56 -2.43 -5.45
C ARG A 76 -9.23 -3.76 -5.12
N CYS A 77 -9.61 -3.98 -3.85
CA CYS A 77 -10.09 -5.28 -3.34
C CYS A 77 -9.20 -6.45 -3.81
N ALA A 78 -7.88 -6.27 -3.73
CA ALA A 78 -6.89 -7.19 -4.27
C ALA A 78 -6.01 -7.80 -3.17
N ASP A 79 -5.52 -9.01 -3.40
CA ASP A 79 -4.67 -9.73 -2.45
C ASP A 79 -3.29 -9.09 -2.27
N ILE A 80 -2.71 -9.31 -1.10
CA ILE A 80 -1.34 -8.90 -0.79
C ILE A 80 -0.36 -9.88 -1.44
N SER A 81 0.17 -9.51 -2.62
CA SER A 81 1.21 -10.24 -3.35
C SER A 81 2.36 -9.30 -3.73
N CYS A 82 3.55 -9.84 -4.03
CA CYS A 82 4.70 -9.01 -4.43
C CYS A 82 4.35 -8.13 -5.63
N HIS A 83 3.68 -8.70 -6.64
CA HIS A 83 3.21 -7.97 -7.81
C HIS A 83 2.25 -6.82 -7.44
N ASN A 84 1.23 -7.11 -6.63
CA ASN A 84 0.22 -6.11 -6.27
C ASN A 84 0.80 -4.98 -5.41
N ILE A 85 1.72 -5.30 -4.48
CA ILE A 85 2.42 -4.31 -3.67
C ILE A 85 3.30 -3.41 -4.55
N ALA A 86 4.08 -3.98 -5.46
CA ALA A 86 4.93 -3.18 -6.34
C ALA A 86 4.09 -2.30 -7.29
N ASN A 87 2.99 -2.84 -7.82
CA ASN A 87 2.09 -2.10 -8.71
C ASN A 87 1.38 -0.94 -7.99
N VAL A 88 0.85 -1.17 -6.78
CA VAL A 88 0.09 -0.12 -6.05
C VAL A 88 0.98 0.98 -5.49
N LEU A 89 2.28 0.71 -5.32
CA LEU A 89 3.28 1.67 -4.87
C LEU A 89 4.06 2.31 -6.03
N ASP A 90 3.72 2.00 -7.29
CA ASP A 90 4.42 2.48 -8.48
C ASP A 90 5.94 2.18 -8.46
N LEU A 91 6.32 0.97 -8.03
CA LEU A 91 7.72 0.50 -7.91
C LEU A 91 8.22 -0.31 -9.12
N VAL A 92 7.38 -0.49 -10.15
CA VAL A 92 7.63 -1.29 -11.37
C VAL A 92 7.75 -0.38 -12.59
#